data_AF-A0A0P1AQS1-F1
#
_entry.id   AF-A0A0P1AQS1-F1
#
_cell.length_a   1.000
_cell.length_b   1.000
_cell.length_c   1.000
_cell.angle_alpha   90.00
_cell.angle_beta   90.00
_cell.angle_gamma   90.00
#
_symmetry.space_group_name_H-M   'P 1'
#
loop_
_entity.id
_entity.type
_entity.pdbx_description
1 polymer ?
#
loop_
_entity_poly.entity_id
_entity_poly.type
_entity_poly.pdbx_seq_one_letter_code
_entity_poly.pdbx_strand_id
1 'polypeptide(L)'
;MAKVNEAIRNTFRLLEGFAAETSGDLLLCLPAENANAFISELLELDSKPAWVVGRVVVSSKDAYILPNPACRHFRLNGILHSENCPLISFF
;
A
#
# COMPACT_ATOMS: atom_id res chain seq x y z
N MET A 1 -5.63 -5.15 12.14
CA MET A 1 -5.97 -3.70 12.26
C MET A 1 -7.46 -3.41 12.15
N ALA A 2 -8.25 -3.99 11.22
CA ALA A 2 -9.70 -3.76 11.14
C ALA A 2 -10.45 -3.85 12.50
N LYS A 3 -10.29 -4.96 13.25
CA LYS A 3 -10.85 -5.13 14.61
C LYS A 3 -10.43 -4.06 15.63
N VAL A 4 -9.22 -3.50 15.47
CA VAL A 4 -8.74 -2.39 16.33
C VAL A 4 -9.42 -1.09 15.92
N ASN A 5 -9.56 -0.84 14.61
CA ASN A 5 -10.28 0.31 14.07
C ASN A 5 -11.74 0.35 14.54
N GLU A 6 -12.41 -0.80 14.57
CA GLU A 6 -13.76 -0.96 15.16
C GLU A 6 -13.76 -0.64 16.66
N ALA A 7 -12.85 -1.24 17.44
CA ALA A 7 -12.76 -1.04 18.89
C ALA A 7 -12.51 0.43 19.30
N ILE A 8 -11.74 1.18 18.49
CA ILE A 8 -11.47 2.62 18.70
C ILE A 8 -12.44 3.54 17.94
N ARG A 9 -13.53 2.99 17.39
CA ARG A 9 -14.56 3.75 16.64
C ARG A 9 -13.99 4.62 15.50
N ASN A 10 -13.06 4.06 14.73
CA ASN A 10 -12.45 4.68 13.56
C ASN A 10 -11.69 6.00 13.85
N THR A 11 -11.23 6.21 15.09
CA THR A 11 -10.54 7.46 15.52
C THR A 11 -9.38 7.87 14.60
N PHE A 12 -8.60 6.91 14.07
CA PHE A 12 -7.48 7.21 13.17
C PHE A 12 -7.84 7.27 11.68
N ARG A 13 -9.07 6.94 11.28
CA ARG A 13 -9.52 6.94 9.86
C ARG A 13 -8.62 6.14 8.90
N LEU A 14 -7.97 5.10 9.41
CA LEU A 14 -6.95 4.32 8.69
C LEU A 14 -7.52 3.63 7.44
N LEU A 15 -8.71 3.04 7.55
CA LEU A 15 -9.37 2.35 6.43
C LEU A 15 -9.89 3.32 5.34
N GLU A 16 -10.01 4.61 5.68
CA GLU A 16 -10.39 5.68 4.74
C GLU A 16 -9.18 6.33 4.07
N GLY A 17 -7.94 6.00 4.48
CA GLY A 17 -6.72 6.61 3.97
C GLY A 17 -6.38 7.99 4.56
N PHE A 18 -7.04 8.41 5.63
CA PHE A 18 -6.82 9.72 6.28
C PHE A 18 -6.06 9.64 7.61
N ALA A 19 -5.44 8.49 7.92
CA ALA A 19 -4.53 8.39 9.05
C ALA A 19 -3.29 9.28 8.82
N ALA A 20 -2.91 10.03 9.84
CA ALA A 20 -1.68 10.81 9.80
C ALA A 20 -0.47 9.86 9.75
N GLU A 21 0.42 10.16 8.82
CA GLU A 21 1.66 9.44 8.53
C GLU A 21 2.82 10.33 9.05
N THR A 22 3.98 9.76 9.41
CA THR A 22 5.14 10.51 9.90
C THR A 22 6.45 9.89 9.41
N SER A 23 7.13 10.62 8.51
CA SER A 23 8.37 10.21 7.81
C SER A 23 8.19 9.05 6.82
N GLY A 24 7.07 9.03 6.11
CA GLY A 24 6.69 7.93 5.23
C GLY A 24 7.40 7.85 3.89
N ASP A 25 7.13 6.71 3.27
CA ASP A 25 7.62 6.33 1.96
C ASP A 25 6.97 7.07 0.79
N LEU A 26 7.54 6.85 -0.40
CA LEU A 26 7.17 7.54 -1.63
C LEU A 26 6.02 6.84 -2.38
N LEU A 27 4.99 7.61 -2.73
CA LEU A 27 3.98 7.20 -3.71
C LEU A 27 4.45 7.57 -5.13
N LEU A 28 4.93 6.58 -5.87
CA LEU A 28 5.47 6.76 -7.23
C LEU A 28 4.46 6.36 -8.31
N CYS A 29 4.35 7.19 -9.36
CA CYS A 29 3.62 6.86 -10.59
C CYS A 29 4.61 6.43 -11.68
N LEU A 30 4.51 5.19 -12.14
CA LEU A 30 5.37 4.58 -13.16
C LEU A 30 4.52 3.91 -14.26
N PRO A 31 5.06 3.70 -15.47
CA PRO A 31 4.48 2.79 -16.45
C PRO A 31 4.31 1.39 -15.83
N ALA A 32 3.17 0.74 -16.09
CA ALA A 32 2.79 -0.50 -15.41
C ALA A 32 3.76 -1.65 -15.74
N GLU A 33 4.31 -1.65 -16.96
CA GLU A 33 5.34 -2.56 -17.46
C GLU A 33 6.66 -2.47 -16.68
N ASN A 34 7.01 -1.28 -16.16
CA ASN A 34 8.29 -1.04 -15.48
C ASN A 34 8.20 -1.27 -13.95
N ALA A 35 7.00 -1.29 -13.39
CA ALA A 35 6.80 -1.29 -11.94
C ALA A 35 7.41 -2.53 -11.24
N ASN A 36 7.28 -3.73 -11.83
CA ASN A 36 7.85 -4.95 -11.27
C ASN A 36 9.39 -4.97 -11.32
N ALA A 37 9.99 -4.37 -12.35
CA ALA A 37 11.45 -4.26 -12.48
C ALA A 37 12.01 -3.32 -11.41
N PHE A 38 11.42 -2.13 -11.27
CA PHE A 38 11.78 -1.15 -10.23
C PHE A 38 11.66 -1.72 -8.81
N ILE A 39 10.61 -2.51 -8.54
CA ILE A 39 10.40 -3.18 -7.26
C ILE A 39 11.50 -4.21 -6.96
N SER A 40 11.92 -4.96 -7.98
CA SER A 40 12.98 -5.98 -7.84
C SER A 40 14.33 -5.31 -7.58
N GLU A 41 14.66 -4.29 -8.37
CA GLU A 41 15.90 -3.51 -8.22
C GLU A 41 16.00 -2.83 -6.84
N LEU A 42 14.92 -2.22 -6.35
CA LEU A 42 14.92 -1.57 -5.04
C LEU A 42 15.05 -2.58 -3.88
N LEU A 43 14.47 -3.77 -4.02
CA LEU A 43 14.65 -4.85 -3.06
C LEU A 43 16.11 -5.35 -3.04
N GLU A 44 16.77 -5.41 -4.19
CA GLU A 44 18.20 -5.77 -4.29
C GLU A 44 19.11 -4.69 -3.69
N LEU A 45 18.79 -3.40 -3.87
CA LEU A 45 19.63 -2.28 -3.44
C LEU A 45 19.46 -1.89 -1.96
N ASP A 46 18.22 -1.85 -1.45
CA ASP A 46 17.89 -1.34 -0.11
C ASP A 46 17.35 -2.44 0.82
N SER A 47 17.18 -3.68 0.34
CA SER A 47 16.52 -4.78 1.07
C SER A 47 15.09 -4.46 1.55
N LYS A 48 14.48 -3.40 1.01
CA LYS A 48 13.10 -2.99 1.34
C LYS A 48 12.11 -3.57 0.34
N PRO A 49 11.05 -4.25 0.80
CA PRO A 49 9.96 -4.63 -0.07
C PRO A 49 9.24 -3.38 -0.62
N ALA A 50 8.77 -3.51 -1.86
CA ALA A 50 8.41 -2.40 -2.72
C ALA A 50 7.19 -2.78 -3.58
N TRP A 51 6.34 -1.81 -3.94
CA TRP A 51 4.92 -2.17 -4.08
C TRP A 51 3.99 -1.14 -4.84
N VAL A 52 3.07 -1.61 -5.74
CA VAL A 52 2.11 -0.86 -6.62
C VAL A 52 0.64 -0.75 -6.11
N VAL A 53 0.22 0.42 -5.59
CA VAL A 53 -1.03 0.57 -4.79
C VAL A 53 -2.33 0.48 -5.59
N GLY A 54 -2.25 0.74 -6.89
CA GLY A 54 -3.40 0.95 -7.75
C GLY A 54 -2.97 1.39 -9.14
N ARG A 55 -3.81 2.14 -9.82
CA ARG A 55 -3.56 2.65 -11.17
C ARG A 55 -4.11 4.05 -11.35
N VAL A 56 -3.43 4.86 -12.16
CA VAL A 56 -4.01 6.10 -12.68
C VAL A 56 -5.04 5.73 -13.75
N VAL A 57 -6.19 6.42 -13.74
CA VAL A 57 -7.24 6.31 -14.77
C VAL A 57 -7.58 7.70 -15.27
N VAL A 58 -8.15 7.79 -16.48
CA VAL A 58 -8.63 9.08 -17.02
C VAL A 58 -9.82 9.55 -16.18
N SER A 59 -9.64 10.66 -15.45
CA SER A 59 -10.65 11.22 -14.53
C SER A 59 -10.49 12.73 -14.35
N SER A 60 -11.37 13.33 -13.56
CA SER A 60 -11.39 14.73 -13.13
C SER A 60 -10.28 15.16 -12.15
N LYS A 61 -9.15 14.45 -12.12
CA LYS A 61 -8.00 14.63 -11.20
C LYS A 61 -8.26 14.20 -9.74
N ASP A 62 -9.26 13.36 -9.53
CA ASP A 62 -9.60 12.81 -8.23
C ASP A 62 -8.83 11.52 -7.91
N ALA A 63 -8.50 11.31 -6.64
CA ALA A 63 -7.95 10.07 -6.10
C ALA A 63 -8.89 9.52 -5.01
N TYR A 64 -9.16 8.22 -5.05
CA TYR A 64 -10.04 7.55 -4.09
C TYR A 64 -9.60 6.11 -3.84
N ILE A 65 -9.88 5.61 -2.63
CA ILE A 65 -9.73 4.20 -2.26
C ILE A 65 -11.01 3.47 -2.68
N LEU A 66 -10.89 2.24 -3.19
CA LEU A 66 -12.05 1.43 -3.56
C LEU A 66 -12.88 1.05 -2.32
N PRO A 67 -14.22 0.88 -2.43
CA PRO A 67 -15.09 0.65 -1.26
C PRO A 67 -14.78 -0.59 -0.41
N ASN A 68 -13.99 -1.54 -0.92
CA ASN A 68 -13.48 -2.69 -0.18
C ASN A 68 -12.00 -2.90 -0.55
N PRO A 69 -11.06 -2.17 0.09
CA PRO A 69 -9.65 -2.25 -0.24
C PRO A 69 -9.01 -3.52 0.32
N ALA A 70 -8.14 -4.16 -0.47
CA ALA A 70 -7.41 -5.35 -0.03
C ALA A 70 -6.32 -4.98 1.00
N CYS A 71 -6.61 -5.17 2.29
CA CYS A 71 -5.64 -4.94 3.36
C CYS A 71 -4.58 -6.05 3.44
N ARG A 72 -3.30 -5.71 3.22
CA ARG A 72 -2.18 -6.59 3.60
C ARG A 72 -1.83 -6.41 5.07
N HIS A 73 -1.32 -7.48 5.69
CA HIS A 73 -0.76 -7.42 7.04
C HIS A 73 0.75 -7.66 6.99
N PHE A 74 1.52 -6.69 7.48
CA PHE A 74 2.97 -6.76 7.57
C PHE A 74 3.40 -7.16 8.98
N ARG A 75 4.50 -7.91 9.08
CA ARG A 75 5.19 -8.23 10.34
C ARG A 75 6.65 -7.79 10.23
N LEU A 76 7.19 -7.27 11.33
CA LEU A 76 8.54 -6.69 11.43
C LEU A 76 9.70 -7.66 11.10
N ASN A 77 9.43 -8.97 10.95
CA ASN A 77 10.44 -10.00 10.71
C ASN A 77 10.34 -10.64 9.31
N GLY A 78 9.86 -9.91 8.30
CA GLY A 78 9.97 -10.27 6.87
C GLY A 78 9.13 -11.43 6.34
N ILE A 79 8.54 -12.28 7.19
CA ILE A 79 7.72 -13.42 6.74
C ILE A 79 6.28 -12.96 6.44
N LEU A 80 5.98 -12.81 5.14
CA LEU A 80 4.63 -12.64 4.62
C LEU A 80 3.92 -14.00 4.52
N HIS A 81 2.84 -14.21 5.27
CA HIS A 81 1.85 -15.22 4.90
C HIS A 81 0.99 -14.66 3.76
N SER A 82 1.23 -15.15 2.55
CA SER A 82 0.48 -14.77 1.35
C SER A 82 -0.77 -15.64 1.19
N GLU A 83 -1.94 -15.05 1.34
CA GLU A 83 -3.14 -15.53 0.65
C GLU A 83 -3.40 -14.65 -0.60
N ASN A 84 -2.57 -14.92 -1.61
CA ASN A 84 -2.86 -14.84 -3.03
C ASN A 84 -3.53 -13.55 -3.58
N CYS A 85 -2.75 -12.49 -3.82
CA CYS A 85 -3.12 -11.42 -4.76
C CYS A 85 -1.89 -10.58 -5.19
N PRO A 86 -1.80 -10.03 -6.42
CA PRO A 86 -0.74 -9.11 -6.85
C PRO A 86 -1.22 -7.64 -6.95
N LEU A 87 -1.24 -6.93 -5.82
CA LEU A 87 -1.54 -5.48 -5.64
C LEU A 87 -0.97 -5.04 -4.29
N ILE A 88 -0.34 -3.88 -4.13
CA ILE A 88 0.79 -3.83 -3.18
C ILE A 88 1.02 -2.36 -2.73
N SER A 89 1.36 -1.98 -1.48
CA SER A 89 1.73 -0.56 -1.18
C SER A 89 3.09 -0.36 -0.51
N PHE A 90 3.90 0.62 -0.96
CA PHE A 90 4.98 1.20 -0.14
C PHE A 90 4.37 1.75 1.17
N PHE A 91 5.11 1.59 2.27
CA PHE A 91 4.71 1.89 3.65
C PHE A 91 5.95 2.00 4.53
#